data_AF-A0A397U061-F1
#
_entry.id   AF-A0A397U061-F1
#
_cell.length_a   1.000
_cell.length_b   1.000
_cell.length_c   1.000
_cell.angle_alpha   90.00
_cell.angle_beta   90.00
_cell.angle_gamma   90.00
#
_symmetry.space_group_name_H-M   'P 1'
#
loop_
_entity.id
_entity.type
_entity.pdbx_description
1 polymer ?
#
loop_
_entity_poly.entity_id
_entity_poly.type
_entity_poly.pdbx_seq_one_letter_code
_entity_poly.pdbx_strand_id
1 'polypeptide(L)'
;MNTTNNSRSSQILTNKIELDNKIDPHISIENHIAKRFHGHKVFAVSSQFDDTKKTVIERPYCPNGFAAAILHAYNYHKHLHLSPVDVWLTISQGVSEHINRNAEKFRNRFVKHEGQKELIIGVDGILGNWPEIVNRIVAAADNNVEKIDLRDLLECNFSTTTPNSLTASRIVLLDAVKSYFKYSCMTLCGIPKVTLEGTLEDWMKLQEKVAHLRKLNLELDF
;
A
#
# COMPACT_ATOMS: atom_id res chain seq x y z
N MET A 1 -7.13 -4.25 42.38
CA MET A 1 -7.07 -3.08 41.46
C MET A 1 -6.61 -3.60 40.11
N ASN A 2 -7.52 -3.78 39.16
CA ASN A 2 -7.18 -4.24 37.81
C ASN A 2 -6.55 -3.07 37.05
N THR A 3 -5.22 -3.07 36.94
CA THR A 3 -4.53 -2.28 35.92
C THR A 3 -4.97 -2.82 34.58
N THR A 4 -5.81 -2.08 33.86
CA THR A 4 -6.02 -2.29 32.43
C THR A 4 -4.66 -2.18 31.76
N ASN A 5 -4.04 -3.32 31.43
CA ASN A 5 -2.89 -3.37 30.53
C ASN A 5 -3.34 -2.68 29.24
N ASN A 6 -2.96 -1.42 29.06
CA ASN A 6 -3.26 -0.69 27.85
C ASN A 6 -2.50 -1.39 26.73
N SER A 7 -3.20 -2.21 25.95
CA SER A 7 -2.69 -2.89 24.76
C SER A 7 -2.44 -1.93 23.59
N ARG A 8 -2.33 -0.63 23.89
CA ARG A 8 -2.16 0.45 22.93
C ARG A 8 -1.26 1.53 23.52
N SER A 9 -0.23 1.90 22.76
CA SER A 9 0.66 3.02 23.06
C SER A 9 0.53 4.08 21.97
N SER A 10 0.32 5.34 22.33
CA SER A 10 0.15 6.43 21.37
C SER A 10 1.21 7.49 21.56
N GLN A 11 1.84 7.92 20.48
CA GLN A 11 2.83 8.98 20.47
C GLN A 11 2.42 10.07 19.48
N ILE A 12 2.46 11.31 19.95
CA ILE A 12 2.32 12.50 19.10
C ILE A 12 3.72 12.82 18.58
N LEU A 13 3.90 12.80 17.27
CA LEU A 13 5.20 13.04 16.63
C LEU A 13 5.48 14.53 16.43
N THR A 14 4.43 15.32 16.20
CA THR A 14 4.53 16.79 16.08
C THR A 14 3.20 17.46 16.34
N ASN A 15 3.24 18.63 16.99
CA ASN A 15 2.08 19.54 17.14
C ASN A 15 2.02 20.61 16.05
N LYS A 16 3.01 20.64 15.13
CA LYS A 16 3.10 21.63 14.05
C LYS A 16 2.16 21.33 12.88
N ILE A 17 1.55 20.15 12.88
CA ILE A 17 0.67 19.65 11.83
C ILE A 17 -0.66 19.30 12.50
N GLU A 18 -1.75 19.87 12.02
CA GLU A 18 -3.09 19.50 12.48
C GLU A 18 -3.48 18.11 11.98
N LEU A 19 -4.05 17.31 12.87
CA LEU A 19 -4.52 15.96 12.56
C LEU A 19 -5.77 16.04 11.69
N ASP A 20 -5.71 15.48 10.48
CA ASP A 20 -6.90 15.35 9.64
C ASP A 20 -7.70 14.11 10.03
N ASN A 21 -8.84 14.34 10.70
CA ASN A 21 -9.76 13.30 11.14
C ASN A 21 -10.81 12.93 10.09
N LYS A 22 -10.80 13.55 8.90
CA LYS A 22 -11.74 13.22 7.84
C LYS A 22 -11.50 11.79 7.37
N ILE A 23 -12.57 11.01 7.27
CA ILE A 23 -12.52 9.68 6.67
C ILE A 23 -12.48 9.85 5.15
N ASP A 24 -11.37 9.46 4.53
CA ASP A 24 -11.25 9.47 3.06
C ASP A 24 -12.17 8.41 2.43
N PRO A 25 -12.45 8.48 1.12
CA PRO A 25 -13.25 7.47 0.45
C PRO A 25 -12.66 6.07 0.65
N HIS A 26 -13.44 5.20 1.30
CA HIS A 26 -13.16 3.79 1.40
C HIS A 26 -14.08 3.04 0.44
N ILE A 27 -13.61 1.91 -0.06
CA ILE A 27 -14.35 1.02 -0.93
C ILE A 27 -14.31 -0.38 -0.32
N SER A 28 -15.32 -1.22 -0.59
CA SER A 28 -15.27 -2.61 -0.13
C SER A 28 -14.03 -3.33 -0.67
N ILE A 29 -13.48 -4.28 0.10
CA ILE A 29 -12.31 -5.06 -0.34
C ILE A 29 -12.59 -5.75 -1.67
N GLU A 30 -13.79 -6.30 -1.84
CA GLU A 30 -14.25 -6.91 -3.10
C GLU A 30 -14.12 -5.96 -4.29
N ASN A 31 -14.64 -4.73 -4.15
CA ASN A 31 -14.57 -3.72 -5.20
C ASN A 31 -13.14 -3.20 -5.41
N HIS A 32 -12.33 -3.13 -4.36
CA HIS A 32 -10.91 -2.78 -4.48
C HIS A 32 -10.13 -3.83 -5.27
N ILE A 33 -10.34 -5.11 -4.98
CA ILE A 33 -9.70 -6.23 -5.71
C ILE A 33 -10.20 -6.25 -7.16
N ALA A 34 -11.49 -6.02 -7.40
CA ALA A 34 -12.05 -5.94 -8.74
C ALA A 34 -11.41 -4.80 -9.56
N LYS A 35 -11.11 -3.65 -8.94
CA LYS A 35 -10.33 -2.57 -9.59
C LYS A 35 -8.87 -2.98 -9.85
N ARG A 36 -8.24 -3.74 -8.96
CA ARG A 36 -6.83 -4.13 -9.13
C ARG A 36 -6.64 -5.14 -10.26
N PHE A 37 -7.57 -6.07 -10.41
CA PHE A 37 -7.56 -7.07 -11.49
C PHE A 37 -8.55 -6.66 -12.58
N HIS A 38 -8.35 -5.48 -13.16
CA HIS A 38 -9.13 -5.02 -14.32
C HIS A 38 -9.23 -6.15 -15.37
N GLY A 39 -10.47 -6.50 -15.75
CA GLY A 39 -10.75 -7.61 -16.68
C GLY A 39 -10.97 -8.98 -16.02
N HIS A 40 -10.88 -9.09 -14.69
CA HIS A 40 -11.10 -10.35 -13.95
C HIS A 40 -12.22 -10.17 -12.93
N LYS A 41 -13.11 -11.17 -12.82
CA LYS A 41 -14.15 -11.18 -11.79
C LYS A 41 -13.60 -11.80 -10.51
N VAL A 42 -13.80 -11.12 -9.41
CA VAL A 42 -13.45 -11.59 -8.07
C VAL A 42 -14.60 -12.46 -7.57
N PHE A 43 -14.35 -13.74 -7.32
CA PHE A 43 -15.38 -14.73 -6.94
C PHE A 43 -15.52 -14.91 -5.43
N ALA A 44 -14.42 -14.73 -4.71
CA ALA A 44 -14.37 -14.80 -3.27
C ALA A 44 -13.23 -13.91 -2.77
N VAL A 45 -13.47 -13.29 -1.62
CA VAL A 45 -12.46 -12.56 -0.87
C VAL A 45 -12.52 -13.10 0.55
N SER A 46 -11.41 -13.65 1.04
CA SER A 46 -11.28 -14.02 2.45
C SER A 46 -10.42 -12.96 3.14
N SER A 47 -11.00 -12.25 4.11
CA SER A 47 -10.28 -11.36 5.00
C SER A 47 -10.36 -11.94 6.41
N GLN A 48 -9.22 -12.17 7.06
CA GLN A 48 -9.14 -12.65 8.45
C GLN A 48 -9.58 -11.62 9.50
N PHE A 49 -10.14 -10.48 9.09
CA PHE A 49 -10.61 -9.45 10.01
C PHE A 49 -12.08 -9.70 10.36
N ASP A 50 -12.34 -9.90 11.65
CA ASP A 50 -13.68 -10.02 12.24
C ASP A 50 -14.62 -8.90 11.76
N ASP A 51 -15.90 -9.25 11.65
CA ASP A 51 -17.01 -8.71 10.86
C ASP A 51 -17.30 -7.19 10.78
N THR A 52 -16.44 -6.29 11.28
CA THR A 52 -16.84 -4.89 11.50
C THR A 52 -16.35 -3.89 10.46
N LYS A 53 -15.29 -4.14 9.66
CA LYS A 53 -14.86 -3.21 8.59
C LYS A 53 -14.33 -3.93 7.34
N LYS A 54 -15.20 -4.08 6.34
CA LYS A 54 -14.91 -4.73 5.04
C LYS A 54 -14.42 -3.75 3.97
N THR A 55 -13.84 -2.62 4.37
CA THR A 55 -13.50 -1.51 3.46
C THR A 55 -12.04 -1.10 3.57
N VAL A 56 -11.43 -0.79 2.43
CA VAL A 56 -10.04 -0.31 2.29
C VAL A 56 -10.03 1.04 1.61
N ILE A 57 -8.90 1.76 1.68
CA ILE A 57 -8.71 3.02 0.96
C ILE A 57 -8.98 2.78 -0.53
N GLU A 58 -9.83 3.61 -1.14
CA GLU A 58 -10.28 3.39 -2.52
C GLU A 58 -9.14 3.43 -3.55
N ARG A 59 -8.14 4.27 -3.29
CA ARG A 59 -6.99 4.51 -4.17
C ARG A 59 -5.69 4.50 -3.34
N PRO A 60 -5.17 3.33 -2.98
CA PRO A 60 -3.92 3.27 -2.23
C PRO A 60 -2.75 3.70 -3.13
N TYR A 61 -1.76 4.38 -2.54
CA TYR A 61 -0.56 4.81 -3.26
C TYR A 61 0.25 3.65 -3.84
N CYS A 62 0.17 2.46 -3.24
CA CYS A 62 0.87 1.28 -3.72
C CYS A 62 0.10 -0.01 -3.38
N PRO A 63 0.50 -1.14 -4.01
CA PRO A 63 -0.10 -2.45 -3.74
C PRO A 63 -0.02 -2.98 -2.32
N ASN A 64 1.08 -2.67 -1.63
CA ASN A 64 1.35 -3.21 -0.30
C ASN A 64 0.55 -2.42 0.73
N GLY A 65 -0.40 -3.07 1.40
CA GLY A 65 -1.33 -2.39 2.32
C GLY A 65 -0.65 -1.66 3.46
N PHE A 66 0.44 -2.23 4.01
CA PHE A 66 1.22 -1.61 5.07
C PHE A 66 1.92 -0.34 4.60
N ALA A 67 2.64 -0.40 3.48
CA ALA A 67 3.30 0.76 2.90
C ALA A 67 2.29 1.83 2.44
N ALA A 68 1.16 1.42 1.86
CA ALA A 68 0.09 2.31 1.44
C ALA A 68 -0.52 3.05 2.65
N ALA A 69 -0.73 2.38 3.79
CA ALA A 69 -1.23 3.01 5.00
C ALA A 69 -0.27 4.06 5.55
N ILE A 70 1.04 3.77 5.57
CA ILE A 70 2.08 4.73 6.00
C ILE A 70 2.12 5.95 5.07
N LEU A 71 2.17 5.71 3.75
CA LEU A 71 2.19 6.78 2.75
C LEU A 71 0.92 7.63 2.81
N HIS A 72 -0.23 6.99 3.03
CA HIS A 72 -1.50 7.70 3.17
C HIS A 72 -1.54 8.56 4.42
N ALA A 73 -1.12 8.03 5.57
CA ALA A 73 -1.04 8.81 6.80
C ALA A 73 -0.06 9.97 6.70
N TYR A 74 1.06 9.76 6.01
CA TYR A 74 2.05 10.80 5.76
C TYR A 74 1.52 11.91 4.85
N ASN A 75 0.89 11.54 3.73
CA ASN A 75 0.42 12.49 2.72
C ASN A 75 -0.86 13.25 3.12
N TYR A 76 -1.64 12.71 4.06
CA TYR A 76 -2.90 13.31 4.46
C TYR A 76 -2.97 13.60 5.96
N HIS A 77 -1.82 13.65 6.65
CA HIS A 77 -1.73 13.97 8.07
C HIS A 77 -2.67 13.13 8.95
N LYS A 78 -2.84 11.85 8.62
CA LYS A 78 -3.73 10.96 9.37
C LYS A 78 -3.04 10.39 10.60
N HIS A 79 -3.86 9.96 11.55
CA HIS A 79 -3.40 9.16 12.67
C HIS A 79 -3.10 7.74 12.17
N LEU A 80 -1.82 7.37 12.15
CA LEU A 80 -1.40 6.03 11.77
C LEU A 80 -1.60 5.05 12.94
N HIS A 81 -2.33 3.97 12.72
CA HIS A 81 -2.46 2.85 13.66
C HIS A 81 -1.78 1.63 13.09
N LEU A 82 -0.93 0.97 13.88
CA LEU A 82 -0.23 -0.26 13.48
C LEU A 82 -0.32 -1.28 14.61
N SER A 83 -0.59 -2.54 14.25
CA SER A 83 -0.48 -3.68 15.14
C SER A 83 0.81 -4.47 14.87
N PRO A 84 1.27 -5.32 15.81
CA PRO A 84 2.36 -6.25 15.56
C PRO A 84 2.04 -7.22 14.41
N VAL A 85 0.76 -7.53 14.20
CA VAL A 85 0.29 -8.41 13.13
C VAL A 85 0.51 -7.77 11.75
N ASP A 86 0.21 -6.48 11.59
CA ASP A 86 0.41 -5.76 10.32
C ASP A 86 1.87 -5.79 9.89
N VAL A 87 2.77 -5.57 10.85
CA VAL A 87 4.22 -5.61 10.62
C VAL A 87 4.68 -7.04 10.32
N TRP A 88 4.28 -8.01 11.15
CA TRP A 88 4.72 -9.40 10.99
C TRP A 88 4.22 -10.04 9.69
N LEU A 89 2.97 -9.79 9.28
CA LEU A 89 2.45 -10.27 8.01
C LEU A 89 3.23 -9.68 6.83
N THR A 90 3.56 -8.38 6.89
CA THR A 90 4.37 -7.72 5.85
C THR A 90 5.75 -8.38 5.72
N ILE A 91 6.43 -8.63 6.85
CA ILE A 91 7.72 -9.35 6.87
C ILE A 91 7.55 -10.76 6.30
N SER A 92 6.52 -11.49 6.74
CA SER A 92 6.26 -12.87 6.33
C SER A 92 5.98 -12.99 4.82
N GLN A 93 5.27 -12.02 4.24
CA GLN A 93 5.02 -11.96 2.80
C GLN A 93 6.33 -11.74 2.02
N GLY A 94 7.21 -10.84 2.49
CA GLY A 94 8.52 -10.63 1.88
C GLY A 94 9.40 -11.87 1.93
N VAL A 95 9.45 -12.55 3.09
CA VAL A 95 10.18 -13.81 3.25
C VAL A 95 9.62 -14.91 2.34
N SER A 96 8.28 -15.04 2.25
CA SER A 96 7.62 -15.99 1.37
C SER A 96 8.00 -15.78 -0.10
N GLU A 97 7.93 -14.54 -0.57
CA GLU A 97 8.31 -14.18 -1.94
C GLU A 97 9.79 -14.50 -2.21
N HIS A 98 10.68 -14.20 -1.27
CA HIS A 98 12.10 -14.52 -1.39
C HIS A 98 12.36 -16.02 -1.47
N ILE A 99 11.69 -16.81 -0.63
CA ILE A 99 11.78 -18.28 -0.67
C ILE A 99 11.30 -18.79 -2.02
N ASN A 100 10.14 -18.32 -2.50
CA ASN A 100 9.56 -18.79 -3.76
C ASN A 100 10.44 -18.45 -4.98
N ARG A 101 11.05 -17.26 -5.01
CA ARG A 101 12.01 -16.88 -6.07
C ARG A 101 13.28 -17.71 -6.07
N ASN A 102 13.61 -18.32 -4.94
CA ASN A 102 14.82 -19.11 -4.73
C ASN A 102 14.47 -20.55 -4.30
N ALA A 103 13.34 -21.08 -4.77
CA ALA A 103 12.74 -22.31 -4.24
C ALA A 103 13.70 -23.49 -4.26
N GLU A 104 14.39 -23.72 -5.39
CA GLU A 104 15.35 -24.83 -5.51
C GLU A 104 16.59 -24.62 -4.62
N LYS A 105 17.07 -23.39 -4.51
CA LYS A 105 18.22 -23.04 -3.65
C LYS A 105 17.94 -23.33 -2.17
N PHE A 106 16.70 -23.11 -1.72
CA PHE A 106 16.31 -23.30 -0.33
C PHE A 106 15.53 -24.60 -0.07
N ARG A 107 15.27 -25.44 -1.09
CA ARG A 107 14.45 -26.66 -1.01
C ARG A 107 14.76 -27.52 0.20
N ASN A 108 16.03 -27.89 0.37
CA ASN A 108 16.51 -28.78 1.44
C ASN A 108 16.28 -28.26 2.86
N ARG A 109 15.90 -26.99 3.02
CA ARG A 109 15.59 -26.37 4.32
C ARG A 109 14.12 -26.54 4.69
N PHE A 110 13.25 -26.71 3.71
CA PHE A 110 11.79 -26.74 3.90
C PHE A 110 11.18 -28.10 3.61
N VAL A 111 11.71 -28.84 2.62
CA VAL A 111 11.18 -30.13 2.19
C VAL A 111 12.30 -31.12 1.90
N LYS A 112 12.00 -32.43 2.04
CA LYS A 112 12.93 -33.54 1.77
C LYS A 112 12.69 -34.21 0.41
N HIS A 113 11.74 -33.71 -0.37
CA HIS A 113 11.36 -34.29 -1.66
C HIS A 113 11.79 -33.39 -2.81
N GLU A 114 12.04 -34.02 -3.94
CA GLU A 114 12.22 -33.34 -5.22
C GLU A 114 10.87 -33.01 -5.85
N GLY A 115 10.88 -32.03 -6.75
CA GLY A 115 9.68 -31.56 -7.44
C GLY A 115 8.59 -31.06 -6.49
N GLN A 116 7.34 -31.07 -6.95
CA GLN A 116 6.17 -30.76 -6.13
C GLN A 116 5.52 -32.06 -5.69
N LYS A 117 5.22 -32.17 -4.38
CA LYS A 117 4.38 -33.24 -3.86
C LYS A 117 2.97 -32.71 -3.76
N GLU A 118 2.06 -33.33 -4.49
CA GLU A 118 0.64 -32.99 -4.42
C GLU A 118 0.12 -33.29 -3.00
N LEU A 119 -0.55 -32.29 -2.41
CA LEU A 119 -1.23 -32.42 -1.13
C LEU A 119 -2.73 -32.25 -1.41
N ILE A 120 -3.42 -33.38 -1.49
CA ILE A 120 -4.88 -33.40 -1.65
C ILE A 120 -5.49 -33.39 -0.24
N ILE A 121 -6.12 -32.27 0.11
CA ILE A 121 -6.92 -32.14 1.32
C ILE A 121 -8.38 -32.10 0.86
N GLY A 122 -9.15 -33.14 1.17
CA GLY A 122 -10.59 -33.16 0.89
C GLY A 122 -11.31 -32.15 1.76
N VAL A 123 -12.01 -31.19 1.14
CA VAL A 123 -12.89 -30.24 1.81
C VAL A 123 -14.27 -30.44 1.24
N ASP A 124 -15.19 -31.02 2.03
CA ASP A 124 -16.57 -31.22 1.61
C ASP A 124 -17.42 -29.97 1.90
N GLY A 125 -17.91 -29.37 0.80
CA GLY A 125 -19.00 -28.37 0.73
C GLY A 125 -18.57 -26.96 0.29
N ILE A 126 -19.18 -26.41 -0.78
CA ILE A 126 -19.36 -24.95 -1.11
C ILE A 126 -20.35 -24.79 -2.29
N LEU A 127 -21.16 -23.71 -2.27
CA LEU A 127 -22.18 -23.28 -3.26
C LEU A 127 -21.69 -22.05 -4.11
N GLY A 128 -22.03 -21.92 -5.41
CA GLY A 128 -21.94 -20.65 -6.21
C GLY A 128 -21.91 -20.74 -7.78
N ASN A 129 -22.50 -19.76 -8.51
CA ASN A 129 -22.92 -19.79 -9.96
C ASN A 129 -22.14 -18.85 -10.95
N TRP A 130 -21.84 -19.29 -12.19
CA TRP A 130 -20.78 -18.83 -13.13
C TRP A 130 -21.10 -18.05 -14.46
N PRO A 131 -22.33 -17.90 -15.01
CA PRO A 131 -22.54 -17.36 -16.38
C PRO A 131 -22.34 -15.85 -16.64
N GLU A 132 -22.44 -14.95 -15.65
CA GLU A 132 -22.47 -13.48 -15.88
C GLU A 132 -21.10 -12.86 -16.23
N ILE A 133 -20.08 -13.68 -16.33
CA ILE A 133 -18.67 -13.30 -16.13
C ILE A 133 -17.98 -13.02 -17.45
N VAL A 134 -18.46 -13.66 -18.52
CA VAL A 134 -17.82 -13.64 -19.83
C VAL A 134 -18.11 -12.35 -20.61
N ASN A 135 -19.26 -11.70 -20.40
CA ASN A 135 -19.70 -10.62 -21.28
C ASN A 135 -18.97 -9.28 -21.12
N ARG A 136 -18.24 -9.05 -20.02
CA ARG A 136 -17.70 -7.71 -19.70
C ARG A 136 -16.28 -7.43 -20.18
N ILE A 137 -15.59 -8.43 -20.73
CA ILE A 137 -14.17 -8.34 -21.12
C ILE A 137 -13.97 -7.56 -22.44
N VAL A 138 -15.00 -7.48 -23.29
CA VAL A 138 -14.89 -6.96 -24.67
C VAL A 138 -14.85 -5.43 -24.75
N ALA A 139 -15.41 -4.71 -23.77
CA ALA A 139 -15.70 -3.29 -23.91
C ALA A 139 -14.52 -2.31 -23.66
N ALA A 140 -13.34 -2.80 -23.28
CA ALA A 140 -12.29 -1.95 -22.66
C ALA A 140 -11.11 -1.55 -23.57
N ALA A 141 -11.11 -1.88 -24.85
CA ALA A 141 -9.93 -1.72 -25.72
C ALA A 141 -9.74 -0.32 -26.37
N ASP A 142 -10.69 0.59 -26.22
CA ASP A 142 -10.84 1.71 -27.16
C ASP A 142 -10.32 3.08 -26.66
N ASN A 143 -9.09 3.46 -27.01
CA ASN A 143 -8.70 4.85 -27.40
C ASN A 143 -8.19 5.84 -26.33
N ASN A 144 -6.87 6.09 -26.15
CA ASN A 144 -5.87 6.79 -26.99
C ASN A 144 -5.82 8.36 -26.85
N VAL A 145 -4.61 8.95 -26.93
CA VAL A 145 -4.07 10.20 -26.29
C VAL A 145 -3.54 11.26 -27.32
N GLU A 146 -3.18 12.53 -26.94
CA GLU A 146 -1.90 13.31 -27.24
C GLU A 146 -1.87 14.86 -27.64
N LYS A 147 -0.76 15.58 -27.26
CA LYS A 147 0.16 16.55 -28.00
C LYS A 147 0.21 18.13 -27.83
N ILE A 148 1.41 18.70 -27.47
CA ILE A 148 2.18 19.94 -27.94
C ILE A 148 3.17 20.51 -26.86
N ASP A 149 4.32 21.12 -27.26
CA ASP A 149 5.47 21.56 -26.40
C ASP A 149 5.65 23.10 -26.27
N LEU A 150 5.21 23.69 -25.15
CA LEU A 150 5.12 25.14 -24.88
C LEU A 150 6.27 25.74 -24.07
N ARG A 151 7.17 24.91 -23.55
CA ARG A 151 8.12 25.29 -22.49
C ARG A 151 9.21 26.25 -22.95
N ASP A 152 9.78 25.98 -24.13
CA ASP A 152 10.94 26.73 -24.65
C ASP A 152 10.62 28.19 -24.97
N LEU A 153 9.33 28.53 -25.11
CA LEU A 153 8.90 29.88 -25.47
C LEU A 153 8.82 30.85 -24.29
N LEU A 154 8.51 30.36 -23.08
CA LEU A 154 8.09 31.22 -21.96
C LEU A 154 9.05 31.21 -20.75
N GLU A 155 10.01 30.29 -20.69
CA GLU A 155 11.00 30.26 -19.62
C GLU A 155 12.09 31.32 -19.82
N CYS A 156 12.33 32.18 -18.82
CA CYS A 156 13.39 33.18 -18.87
C CYS A 156 14.77 32.50 -18.86
N ASN A 157 15.58 32.78 -19.87
CA ASN A 157 16.94 32.25 -20.04
C ASN A 157 17.98 33.34 -20.34
N PHE A 158 17.71 34.57 -19.88
CA PHE A 158 18.59 35.73 -20.10
C PHE A 158 19.75 35.79 -19.10
N SER A 159 20.82 36.49 -19.45
CA SER A 159 22.01 36.68 -18.61
C SER A 159 21.76 37.39 -17.27
N THR A 160 20.63 38.09 -17.12
CA THR A 160 20.21 38.77 -15.89
C THR A 160 19.18 37.96 -15.07
N THR A 161 18.88 36.73 -15.49
CA THR A 161 17.88 35.90 -14.83
C THR A 161 18.34 35.49 -13.43
N THR A 162 17.54 35.84 -12.42
CA THR A 162 17.68 35.39 -11.02
C THR A 162 16.78 34.17 -10.76
N PRO A 163 16.99 33.43 -9.65
CA PRO A 163 16.08 32.34 -9.26
C PRO A 163 14.61 32.78 -9.13
N ASN A 164 14.37 34.00 -8.66
CA ASN A 164 13.02 34.55 -8.51
C ASN A 164 12.38 34.86 -9.88
N SER A 165 13.12 35.49 -10.80
CA SER A 165 12.60 35.79 -12.14
C SER A 165 12.44 34.54 -13.01
N LEU A 166 13.30 33.53 -12.84
CA LEU A 166 13.13 32.21 -13.47
C LEU A 166 11.83 31.56 -12.99
N THR A 167 11.61 31.54 -11.67
CA THR A 167 10.38 31.00 -11.07
C THR A 167 9.14 31.73 -11.57
N ALA A 168 9.17 33.06 -11.62
CA ALA A 168 8.07 33.87 -12.15
C ALA A 168 7.75 33.53 -13.62
N SER A 169 8.77 33.39 -14.47
CA SER A 169 8.57 33.02 -15.89
C SER A 169 7.96 31.63 -16.08
N ARG A 170 8.32 30.66 -15.22
CA ARG A 170 7.70 29.33 -15.21
C ARG A 170 6.26 29.37 -14.73
N ILE A 171 5.91 30.24 -13.78
CA ILE A 171 4.50 30.45 -13.38
C ILE A 171 3.69 31.02 -14.55
N VAL A 172 4.26 31.94 -15.34
CA VAL A 172 3.62 32.47 -16.57
C VAL A 172 3.44 31.37 -17.62
N LEU A 173 4.42 30.49 -17.80
CA LEU A 173 4.28 29.30 -18.65
C LEU A 173 3.13 28.39 -18.18
N LEU A 174 3.04 28.11 -16.89
CA LEU A 174 1.94 27.32 -16.32
C LEU A 174 0.59 28.00 -16.53
N ASP A 175 0.52 29.33 -16.35
CA ASP A 175 -0.68 30.12 -16.62
C ASP A 175 -1.11 30.05 -18.09
N ALA A 176 -0.15 30.12 -19.04
CA ALA A 176 -0.42 30.06 -20.48
C ALA A 176 -1.06 28.73 -20.91
N VAL A 177 -0.80 27.64 -20.18
CA VAL A 177 -1.35 26.32 -20.48
C VAL A 177 -2.40 25.85 -19.47
N LYS A 178 -2.85 26.71 -18.54
CA LYS A 178 -3.81 26.36 -17.47
C LYS A 178 -5.19 25.92 -17.97
N SER A 179 -5.60 26.36 -19.16
CA SER A 179 -6.84 25.90 -19.79
C SER A 179 -6.75 24.45 -20.28
N TYR A 180 -5.53 23.92 -20.43
CA TYR A 180 -5.24 22.56 -20.85
C TYR A 180 -4.77 21.66 -19.68
N PHE A 181 -4.27 22.24 -18.59
CA PHE A 181 -3.74 21.51 -17.44
C PHE A 181 -4.28 22.05 -16.11
N LYS A 182 -4.65 21.14 -15.21
CA LYS A 182 -5.03 21.47 -13.82
C LYS A 182 -3.82 21.29 -12.91
N TYR A 183 -3.33 22.39 -12.30
CA TYR A 183 -2.22 22.33 -11.35
C TYR A 183 -2.74 22.18 -9.92
N SER A 184 -2.24 21.17 -9.21
CA SER A 184 -2.45 21.02 -7.77
C SER A 184 -1.09 20.84 -7.11
N CYS A 185 -0.68 21.80 -6.27
CA CYS A 185 0.43 21.63 -5.35
C CYS A 185 -0.16 21.16 -4.02
N MET A 186 0.25 19.97 -3.54
CA MET A 186 -0.19 19.41 -2.27
C MET A 186 1.04 19.25 -1.37
N THR A 187 1.35 20.27 -0.57
CA THR A 187 2.36 20.17 0.48
C THR A 187 1.69 19.67 1.76
N LEU A 188 1.21 18.43 1.73
CA LEU A 188 0.72 17.75 2.93
C LEU A 188 1.66 16.58 3.16
N CYS A 189 2.63 16.76 4.05
CA CYS A 189 3.65 15.76 4.35
C CYS A 189 3.92 15.72 5.86
N GLY A 190 3.67 14.58 6.48
CA GLY A 190 4.01 14.33 7.88
C GLY A 190 2.91 13.55 8.61
N ILE A 191 3.32 12.58 9.41
CA ILE A 191 2.42 11.82 10.28
C ILE A 191 2.38 12.54 11.63
N PRO A 192 1.25 13.14 12.04
CA PRO A 192 1.17 13.89 13.30
C PRO A 192 1.13 12.97 14.53
N LYS A 193 0.55 11.77 14.40
CA LYS A 193 0.30 10.86 15.52
C LYS A 193 0.38 9.40 15.07
N VAL A 194 0.98 8.56 15.91
CA VAL A 194 1.04 7.10 15.73
C VAL A 194 0.47 6.41 16.96
N THR A 195 -0.33 5.36 16.76
CA THR A 195 -0.71 4.40 17.80
C THR A 195 -0.21 3.02 17.42
N LEU A 196 0.51 2.39 18.34
CA LEU A 196 0.89 0.99 18.25
C LEU A 196 -0.09 0.19 19.12
N GLU A 197 -0.73 -0.81 18.52
CA GLU A 197 -1.49 -1.82 19.24
C GLU A 197 -0.57 -2.95 19.71
N GLY A 198 -1.12 -3.88 20.50
CA GLY A 198 -0.37 -4.99 21.10
C GLY A 198 0.37 -4.58 22.37
N THR A 199 0.77 -5.58 23.15
CA THR A 199 1.58 -5.36 24.34
C THR A 199 3.06 -5.30 24.00
N LEU A 200 3.89 -4.83 24.93
CA LEU A 200 5.35 -4.87 24.77
C LEU A 200 5.84 -6.29 24.46
N GLU A 201 5.26 -7.30 25.12
CA GLU A 201 5.60 -8.71 24.88
C GLU A 201 5.30 -9.14 23.44
N ASP A 202 4.24 -8.63 22.80
CA ASP A 202 3.95 -8.93 21.39
C ASP A 202 5.03 -8.36 20.47
N TRP A 203 5.50 -7.14 20.73
CA TRP A 203 6.57 -6.51 19.98
C TRP A 203 7.92 -7.19 20.21
N MET A 204 8.20 -7.65 21.44
CA MET A 204 9.39 -8.46 21.75
C MET A 204 9.34 -9.81 21.02
N LYS A 205 8.20 -10.50 21.01
CA LYS A 205 8.01 -11.74 20.23
C LYS A 205 8.22 -11.51 18.74
N LEU A 206 7.76 -10.39 18.19
CA LEU A 206 8.02 -10.04 16.80
C LEU A 206 9.53 -9.97 16.53
N GLN A 207 10.28 -9.27 17.38
CA GLN A 207 11.74 -9.18 17.28
C GLN A 207 12.41 -10.56 17.37
N GLU A 208 11.98 -11.41 18.29
CA GLU A 208 12.48 -12.79 18.41
C GLU A 208 12.21 -13.61 17.14
N LYS A 209 11.03 -13.49 16.54
CA LYS A 209 10.70 -14.17 15.28
C LYS A 209 11.60 -13.70 14.13
N VAL A 210 11.90 -12.40 14.06
CA VAL A 210 12.87 -11.86 13.08
C VAL A 210 14.28 -12.43 13.34
N ALA A 211 14.71 -12.51 14.60
CA ALA A 211 15.99 -13.13 14.95
C ALA A 211 16.04 -14.62 14.57
N HIS A 212 14.94 -15.35 14.72
CA HIS A 212 14.83 -16.74 14.25
C HIS A 212 14.88 -16.86 12.73
N LEU A 213 14.25 -15.94 11.98
CA LEU A 213 14.35 -15.92 10.52
C LEU A 213 15.80 -15.80 10.03
N ARG A 214 16.63 -14.99 10.69
CA ARG A 214 18.05 -14.88 10.36
C ARG A 214 18.80 -16.22 10.52
N LYS A 215 18.44 -17.02 11.52
CA LYS A 215 19.03 -18.36 11.73
C LYS A 215 18.65 -19.37 10.66
N LEU A 216 17.60 -19.10 9.88
CA LEU A 216 17.26 -19.93 8.73
C LEU A 216 18.22 -19.75 7.55
N ASN A 217 19.24 -18.88 7.65
CA ASN A 217 20.31 -18.66 6.68
C ASN A 217 19.78 -18.39 5.25
N LEU A 218 18.67 -17.68 5.12
CA LEU A 218 17.99 -17.41 3.84
C LEU A 218 18.67 -16.29 3.03
N GLU A 219 19.87 -15.85 3.40
CA GLU A 219 20.59 -14.74 2.74
C GLU A 219 19.75 -13.46 2.64
N LEU A 220 18.97 -13.18 3.69
CA LEU A 220 18.22 -11.93 3.82
C LEU A 220 19.18 -10.82 4.28
N ASP A 221 19.04 -9.63 3.70
CA ASP A 221 19.96 -8.49 3.81
C ASP A 221 19.65 -7.53 4.96
N PHE A 222 18.82 -7.94 5.93
CA PHE A 222 18.37 -7.12 7.06
C PHE A 222 18.84 -7.59 8.44
#